data_AF-A0A1V6AL78-F1
#
_entry.id   AF-A0A1V6AL78-F1
#
_cell.length_a   1.000
_cell.length_b   1.000
_cell.length_c   1.000
_cell.angle_alpha   90.00
_cell.angle_beta   90.00
_cell.angle_gamma   90.00
#
_symmetry.space_group_name_H-M   'P 1'
#
loop_
_entity.id
_entity.type
_entity.pdbx_description
1 polymer ?
#
loop_
_entity_poly.entity_id
_entity_poly.type
_entity_poly.pdbx_seq_one_letter_code
_entity_poly.pdbx_strand_id
1 'polypeptide(L)'
;MFNKITFFMATLVFAGICCFCHAFAMNGSDYRSGKLILAEKVNDEQRPVLRVTPRELDLGSVKPGETAFGEFHLNNVAPGTLDWSVSCPDDWEGAGDHIINGVTSEAGDNLHVELSIAENIGGLFTSKAQISNYRAVMKMESAGQELICHKDVKSGTFRNSLRLTSTGGKRTVFVNFGIHMLQDNPLISLNPQRLDFGMHLPGKIISKKIELTNKGKEFLRWSVVLPKTMSVSYLKELSNGRFFSFHNDGLPEKGQYFIPEHLKDSMELLGEWISNNGYPSSKGISGSIKFRFHGTGCSIFMKSHMENSGCSIYLDDILLRLPDVSSGPGDKKELVIAEGLRNGHHSITVVSRDAGLELEGVKIFGKEILQGPRGWITVYPSSGKTLSETDYVNVQLNTTNVTPGSYADQIIFKSNSGEEKATIFIDVLPDATHKNMDVYLYSKDLDYVFTLNDHVEAAALVKNGYIKEGIAFRLFPPETPGTASFYRWYNPVLKDHYYHYDRSGGGKRLNGYFFEYSIGNIATSRMKGTRELYRWVNPSTGRHYYSTDSRAATGVRKGYRFDGIAGYVK
;
A
#
# COMPACT_ATOMS: atom_id res chain seq x y z
N MET A 1 28.99 42.29 11.64
CA MET A 1 28.23 43.30 12.42
C MET A 1 27.17 42.52 13.19
N PHE A 2 27.48 41.91 14.36
CA PHE A 2 27.30 42.43 15.74
C PHE A 2 25.85 42.93 15.97
N ASN A 3 25.00 42.47 16.90
CA ASN A 3 25.09 41.96 18.30
C ASN A 3 23.91 40.97 18.55
N LYS A 4 23.94 39.88 19.34
CA LYS A 4 24.19 39.63 20.80
C LYS A 4 23.24 40.35 21.77
N ILE A 5 22.65 39.58 22.73
CA ILE A 5 22.32 39.86 24.16
C ILE A 5 21.34 38.76 24.68
N THR A 6 21.83 37.68 25.32
CA THR A 6 21.82 37.28 26.77
C THR A 6 20.51 36.62 27.26
N PHE A 7 20.42 35.31 27.58
CA PHE A 7 20.93 34.48 28.70
C PHE A 7 20.40 34.80 30.11
N PHE A 8 19.65 33.85 30.71
CA PHE A 8 19.59 33.60 32.15
C PHE A 8 19.35 32.09 32.39
N MET A 9 20.36 31.42 32.96
CA MET A 9 20.29 30.08 33.54
C MET A 9 21.03 30.17 34.88
N ALA A 10 20.38 29.80 35.97
CA ALA A 10 20.99 29.74 37.29
C ALA A 10 20.94 28.29 37.79
N THR A 11 22.10 27.65 37.80
CA THR A 11 22.41 26.43 38.54
C THR A 11 23.26 26.83 39.75
N LEU A 12 22.97 26.25 40.91
CA LEU A 12 23.72 26.51 42.15
C LEU A 12 23.98 25.16 42.84
N VAL A 13 25.25 24.77 42.93
CA VAL A 13 25.71 23.63 43.74
C VAL A 13 27.09 23.94 44.34
N PHE A 14 27.24 23.48 45.59
CA PHE A 14 28.41 22.89 46.26
C PHE A 14 29.06 23.63 47.45
N ALA A 15 28.98 22.93 48.61
CA ALA A 15 29.90 22.71 49.75
C ALA A 15 30.74 23.87 50.32
N GLY A 16 31.04 23.97 51.62
CA GLY A 16 31.13 23.03 52.74
C GLY A 16 32.34 23.44 53.61
N ILE A 17 32.45 22.87 54.82
CA ILE A 17 33.66 22.74 55.72
C ILE A 17 33.50 23.33 57.15
N CYS A 18 33.58 22.38 58.11
CA CYS A 18 34.21 22.31 59.47
C CYS A 18 34.97 23.52 60.05
N CYS A 19 35.32 23.66 61.35
CA CYS A 19 35.04 23.09 62.68
C CYS A 19 35.97 23.87 63.69
N PHE A 20 35.82 23.65 65.01
CA PHE A 20 36.72 23.93 66.18
C PHE A 20 36.63 25.23 67.03
N CYS A 21 36.06 25.03 68.25
CA CYS A 21 36.63 25.16 69.63
C CYS A 21 36.91 26.48 70.39
N HIS A 22 36.35 26.54 71.63
CA HIS A 22 36.91 26.86 72.99
C HIS A 22 35.90 27.73 73.79
N ALA A 23 35.82 27.82 75.13
CA ALA A 23 36.20 27.07 76.34
C ALA A 23 35.57 27.85 77.55
N PHE A 24 35.84 27.40 78.79
CA PHE A 24 35.46 27.94 80.14
C PHE A 24 34.14 27.42 80.73
N ALA A 25 34.05 26.64 81.83
CA ALA A 25 34.76 26.45 83.11
C ALA A 25 34.11 27.17 84.31
N MET A 26 34.01 26.39 85.41
CA MET A 26 33.88 26.72 86.84
C MET A 26 32.53 26.46 87.56
N ASN A 27 32.53 25.32 88.28
CA ASN A 27 32.29 25.10 89.72
C ASN A 27 31.16 25.81 90.47
N GLY A 28 30.38 24.99 91.18
CA GLY A 28 29.60 25.39 92.35
C GLY A 28 28.72 24.25 92.85
N SER A 29 29.31 23.34 93.63
CA SER A 29 28.66 22.22 94.33
C SER A 29 27.81 22.69 95.50
N ASP A 30 26.65 22.07 95.74
CA ASP A 30 26.23 21.75 97.10
C ASP A 30 25.38 20.47 97.15
N TYR A 31 25.79 19.59 98.06
CA TYR A 31 25.31 18.22 98.24
C TYR A 31 24.26 18.18 99.36
N ARG A 32 23.11 17.53 99.15
CA ARG A 32 22.45 16.78 100.24
C ARG A 32 21.54 15.65 99.75
N SER A 33 21.98 14.45 100.14
CA SER A 33 21.41 13.11 100.06
C SER A 33 19.87 12.96 100.04
N GLY A 34 19.38 12.29 98.99
CA GLY A 34 18.09 11.59 98.96
C GLY A 34 18.21 10.34 98.07
N LYS A 35 18.00 9.17 98.68
CA LYS A 35 18.06 7.83 98.10
C LYS A 35 17.09 7.71 96.91
N LEU A 36 17.58 7.36 95.71
CA LEU A 36 16.74 7.06 94.54
C LEU A 36 16.97 5.61 94.09
N ILE A 37 15.91 4.84 94.15
CA ILE A 37 15.79 3.47 93.64
C ILE A 37 15.45 3.55 92.15
N LEU A 38 16.15 2.71 91.37
CA LEU A 38 15.94 2.26 89.98
C LEU A 38 15.28 3.19 88.93
N ALA A 39 16.00 3.38 87.83
CA ALA A 39 15.43 3.10 86.51
C ALA A 39 16.48 2.40 85.66
N GLU A 40 16.21 1.13 85.40
CA GLU A 40 16.95 0.25 84.51
C GLU A 40 16.96 0.85 83.10
N LYS A 41 18.12 0.78 82.44
CA LYS A 41 18.33 1.29 81.09
C LYS A 41 17.53 0.41 80.13
N VAL A 42 16.32 0.83 79.75
CA VAL A 42 15.55 0.18 78.70
C VAL A 42 16.35 0.32 77.40
N ASN A 43 16.88 -0.80 76.93
CA ASN A 43 17.41 -0.95 75.59
C ASN A 43 16.21 -0.81 74.64
N ASP A 44 16.14 0.30 73.91
CA ASP A 44 15.08 0.54 72.94
C ASP A 44 15.35 -0.41 71.75
N GLU A 45 14.80 -1.61 71.80
CA GLU A 45 14.88 -2.59 70.71
C GLU A 45 14.30 -1.93 69.44
N GLN A 46 15.18 -1.58 68.50
CA GLN A 46 14.77 -1.04 67.20
C GLN A 46 13.90 -2.07 66.51
N ARG A 47 12.61 -1.75 66.40
CA ARG A 47 11.63 -2.62 65.74
C ARG A 47 12.01 -2.82 64.27
N PRO A 48 11.83 -4.03 63.71
CA PRO A 48 12.02 -4.28 62.29
C PRO A 48 11.22 -3.29 61.42
N VAL A 49 11.81 -2.82 60.31
CA VAL A 49 11.13 -1.89 59.39
C VAL A 49 11.36 -2.34 57.96
N LEU A 50 10.29 -2.82 57.31
CA LEU A 50 10.32 -3.17 55.90
C LEU A 50 10.38 -1.91 55.03
N ARG A 51 11.44 -1.81 54.22
CA ARG A 51 11.57 -0.87 53.12
C ARG A 51 11.44 -1.63 51.79
N VAL A 52 10.64 -1.07 50.89
CA VAL A 52 10.42 -1.59 49.54
C VAL A 52 10.80 -0.52 48.53
N THR A 53 11.61 -0.86 47.54
CA THR A 53 12.10 0.06 46.49
C THR A 53 12.03 -0.63 45.12
N PRO A 54 11.41 -0.03 44.09
CA PRO A 54 10.66 1.23 44.13
C PRO A 54 9.33 1.10 44.90
N ARG A 55 8.61 2.21 45.14
CA ARG A 55 7.24 2.16 45.71
C ARG A 55 6.17 1.95 44.64
N GLU A 56 6.54 2.16 43.38
CA GLU A 56 5.67 2.07 42.22
C GLU A 56 6.50 1.52 41.06
N LEU A 57 6.00 0.45 40.45
CA LEU A 57 6.59 -0.21 39.30
C LEU A 57 5.73 0.09 38.08
N ASP A 58 6.27 0.83 37.13
CA ASP A 58 5.60 1.15 35.86
C ASP A 58 6.09 0.20 34.76
N LEU A 59 5.20 -0.68 34.31
CA LEU A 59 5.45 -1.65 33.26
C LEU A 59 5.14 -1.11 31.85
N GLY A 60 4.64 0.13 31.75
CA GLY A 60 4.30 0.76 30.48
C GLY A 60 3.07 0.17 29.79
N SER A 61 2.97 0.37 28.47
CA SER A 61 1.89 -0.17 27.64
C SER A 61 2.22 -1.61 27.23
N VAL A 62 1.37 -2.56 27.59
CA VAL A 62 1.54 -4.00 27.32
C VAL A 62 0.49 -4.46 26.31
N LYS A 63 0.94 -5.01 25.17
CA LYS A 63 0.04 -5.50 24.11
C LYS A 63 -0.47 -6.91 24.41
N PRO A 64 -1.60 -7.33 23.81
CA PRO A 64 -2.00 -8.73 23.84
C PRO A 64 -0.90 -9.64 23.27
N GLY A 65 -0.58 -10.73 23.99
CA GLY A 65 0.52 -11.64 23.66
C GLY A 65 1.92 -11.15 24.07
N GLU A 66 2.04 -9.94 24.61
CA GLU A 66 3.27 -9.39 25.16
C GLU A 66 3.38 -9.67 26.66
N THR A 67 4.61 -9.68 27.17
CA THR A 67 4.93 -9.85 28.59
C THR A 67 5.86 -8.73 29.02
N ALA A 68 5.52 -8.04 30.11
CA ALA A 68 6.33 -7.03 30.75
C ALA A 68 6.78 -7.51 32.13
N PHE A 69 7.90 -7.03 32.64
CA PHE A 69 8.46 -7.47 33.91
C PHE A 69 9.14 -6.34 34.68
N GLY A 70 9.32 -6.54 35.97
CA GLY A 70 10.06 -5.66 36.85
C GLY A 70 10.28 -6.29 38.23
N GLU A 71 10.87 -5.53 39.15
CA GLU A 71 11.23 -6.07 40.47
C GLU A 71 11.06 -5.04 41.58
N PHE A 72 10.73 -5.54 42.78
CA PHE A 72 10.80 -4.81 44.04
C PHE A 72 11.94 -5.35 44.89
N HIS A 73 12.80 -4.46 45.39
CA HIS A 73 13.79 -4.78 46.40
C HIS A 73 13.21 -4.58 47.80
N LEU A 74 13.29 -5.60 48.63
CA LEU A 74 12.79 -5.64 50.00
C LEU A 74 13.96 -5.75 50.96
N ASN A 75 14.12 -4.81 51.90
CA ASN A 75 15.11 -4.94 52.96
C ASN A 75 14.59 -4.50 54.32
N ASN A 76 15.17 -5.09 55.37
CA ASN A 76 15.00 -4.61 56.73
C ASN A 76 16.00 -3.48 56.97
N VAL A 77 15.51 -2.32 57.41
CA VAL A 77 16.38 -1.15 57.72
C VAL A 77 16.93 -1.23 59.15
N ALA A 78 16.32 -2.05 60.01
CA ALA A 78 16.82 -2.31 61.36
C ALA A 78 17.75 -3.54 61.37
N PRO A 79 18.67 -3.66 62.34
CA PRO A 79 19.48 -4.85 62.51
C PRO A 79 18.63 -6.12 62.69
N GLY A 80 19.09 -7.24 62.11
CA GLY A 80 18.40 -8.53 62.20
C GLY A 80 17.48 -8.84 61.01
N THR A 81 16.61 -9.84 61.18
CA THR A 81 15.73 -10.36 60.12
C THR A 81 14.29 -9.90 60.30
N LEU A 82 13.55 -9.85 59.19
CA LEU A 82 12.14 -9.49 59.13
C LEU A 82 11.40 -10.48 58.23
N ASP A 83 10.36 -11.11 58.77
CA ASP A 83 9.42 -11.91 58.00
C ASP A 83 8.44 -11.00 57.25
N TRP A 84 8.19 -11.33 55.99
CA TRP A 84 7.27 -10.61 55.14
C TRP A 84 6.41 -11.57 54.31
N SER A 85 5.26 -11.08 53.88
CA SER A 85 4.36 -11.81 53.00
C SER A 85 3.61 -10.91 52.03
N VAL A 86 3.24 -11.46 50.88
CA VAL A 86 2.45 -10.79 49.85
C VAL A 86 1.41 -11.74 49.24
N SER A 87 0.23 -11.20 48.96
CA SER A 87 -0.90 -11.88 48.32
C SER A 87 -1.28 -11.19 47.01
N CYS A 88 -2.22 -11.78 46.26
CA CYS A 88 -2.82 -11.12 45.12
C CYS A 88 -3.46 -9.78 45.51
N PRO A 89 -3.53 -8.80 44.58
CA PRO A 89 -4.31 -7.58 44.78
C PRO A 89 -5.77 -7.89 45.15
N ASP A 90 -6.42 -6.99 45.90
CA ASP A 90 -7.74 -7.19 46.51
C ASP A 90 -8.88 -7.51 45.50
N ASP A 91 -8.67 -7.25 44.21
CA ASP A 91 -9.62 -7.42 43.10
C ASP A 91 -9.10 -8.33 41.97
N TRP A 92 -8.06 -9.13 42.26
CA TRP A 92 -7.53 -10.16 41.37
C TRP A 92 -7.80 -11.54 41.96
N GLU A 93 -8.08 -12.49 41.07
CA GLU A 93 -8.28 -13.90 41.45
C GLU A 93 -6.92 -14.61 41.45
N GLY A 94 -6.61 -15.35 42.51
CA GLY A 94 -5.38 -16.16 42.63
C GLY A 94 -5.65 -17.66 42.49
N ALA A 95 -4.62 -18.43 42.15
CA ALA A 95 -4.68 -19.89 42.22
C ALA A 95 -4.68 -20.38 43.69
N GLY A 96 -5.84 -20.33 44.36
CA GLY A 96 -6.01 -20.71 45.78
C GLY A 96 -5.55 -19.63 46.78
N ASP A 97 -5.47 -19.99 48.07
CA ASP A 97 -5.04 -19.11 49.18
C ASP A 97 -3.50 -18.92 49.25
N HIS A 98 -2.80 -18.98 48.11
CA HIS A 98 -1.34 -18.90 48.09
C HIS A 98 -0.84 -17.50 48.41
N ILE A 99 0.08 -17.43 49.37
CA ILE A 99 0.78 -16.22 49.81
C ILE A 99 2.27 -16.53 49.68
N ILE A 100 3.04 -15.61 49.09
CA ILE A 100 4.51 -15.73 49.13
C ILE A 100 4.96 -15.26 50.50
N ASN A 101 5.76 -16.08 51.17
CA ASN A 101 6.38 -15.73 52.45
C ASN A 101 7.89 -15.70 52.30
N GLY A 102 8.53 -14.68 52.87
CA GLY A 102 9.98 -14.51 52.81
C GLY A 102 10.55 -13.94 54.10
N VAL A 103 11.87 -14.04 54.22
CA VAL A 103 12.64 -13.47 55.33
C VAL A 103 13.72 -12.59 54.71
N THR A 104 13.74 -11.31 55.05
CA THR A 104 14.74 -10.36 54.56
C THR A 104 15.56 -9.78 55.70
N SER A 105 16.77 -9.32 55.39
CA SER A 105 17.69 -8.64 56.30
C SER A 105 18.17 -7.33 55.67
N GLU A 106 19.25 -6.74 56.20
CA GLU A 106 19.90 -5.58 55.58
C GLU A 106 20.41 -5.87 54.16
N ALA A 107 20.80 -7.12 53.87
CA ALA A 107 21.27 -7.56 52.55
C ALA A 107 20.17 -7.50 51.46
N GLY A 108 18.91 -7.51 51.87
CA GLY A 108 17.75 -7.45 50.99
C GLY A 108 17.35 -8.77 50.33
N ASP A 109 16.16 -8.76 49.74
CA ASP A 109 15.53 -9.82 48.96
C ASP A 109 14.79 -9.18 47.78
N ASN A 110 14.44 -9.96 46.75
CA ASN A 110 13.80 -9.46 45.53
C ASN A 110 12.46 -10.16 45.27
N LEU A 111 11.42 -9.37 45.02
CA LEU A 111 10.15 -9.84 44.49
C LEU A 111 10.07 -9.49 43.00
N HIS A 112 10.20 -10.50 42.15
CA HIS A 112 10.03 -10.35 40.70
C HIS A 112 8.55 -10.30 40.36
N VAL A 113 8.18 -9.43 39.41
CA VAL A 113 6.80 -9.27 38.92
C VAL A 113 6.82 -9.37 37.40
N GLU A 114 6.03 -10.29 36.85
CA GLU A 114 5.81 -10.49 35.43
C GLU A 114 4.32 -10.29 35.13
N LEU A 115 3.99 -9.55 34.06
CA LEU A 115 2.64 -9.27 33.63
C LEU A 115 2.48 -9.67 32.16
N SER A 116 1.52 -10.56 31.89
CA SER A 116 1.13 -10.95 30.53
C SER A 116 -0.34 -10.66 30.27
N ILE A 117 -0.67 -10.28 29.03
CA ILE A 117 -2.03 -9.97 28.59
C ILE A 117 -2.48 -10.99 27.55
N ALA A 118 -3.50 -11.81 27.89
CA ALA A 118 -4.13 -12.74 26.97
C ALA A 118 -5.46 -12.19 26.43
N GLU A 119 -5.78 -12.51 25.17
CA GLU A 119 -7.08 -12.19 24.58
C GLU A 119 -8.16 -13.12 25.17
N ASN A 120 -9.22 -12.54 25.74
CA ASN A 120 -10.36 -13.31 26.22
C ASN A 120 -11.52 -13.16 25.22
N ILE A 121 -11.76 -14.19 24.42
CA ILE A 121 -12.82 -14.21 23.41
C ILE A 121 -14.14 -14.55 24.11
N GLY A 122 -14.95 -13.53 24.41
CA GLY A 122 -16.28 -13.72 24.94
C GLY A 122 -17.25 -14.24 23.88
N GLY A 123 -17.71 -15.49 24.02
CA GLY A 123 -18.96 -15.99 23.42
C GLY A 123 -18.87 -16.57 22.01
N LEU A 124 -19.27 -17.82 21.89
CA LEU A 124 -19.42 -18.62 20.67
C LEU A 124 -20.44 -17.98 19.69
N PHE A 125 -20.10 -18.00 18.40
CA PHE A 125 -20.97 -17.82 17.22
C PHE A 125 -21.63 -16.44 16.98
N THR A 126 -20.86 -15.44 16.54
CA THR A 126 -21.25 -14.51 15.44
C THR A 126 -19.98 -13.96 14.77
N SER A 127 -20.05 -13.64 13.47
CA SER A 127 -18.93 -13.34 12.55
C SER A 127 -18.15 -12.04 12.80
N LYS A 128 -18.25 -11.46 14.00
CA LYS A 128 -17.34 -10.40 14.49
C LYS A 128 -17.12 -10.62 15.98
N ALA A 129 -16.18 -11.49 16.33
CA ALA A 129 -15.72 -11.65 17.70
C ALA A 129 -15.04 -10.36 18.15
N GLN A 130 -15.81 -9.45 18.74
CA GLN A 130 -15.28 -8.23 19.33
C GLN A 130 -14.69 -8.60 20.69
N ILE A 131 -13.36 -8.44 20.84
CA ILE A 131 -12.68 -8.63 22.12
C ILE A 131 -13.34 -7.70 23.14
N SER A 132 -14.09 -8.28 24.08
CA SER A 132 -14.85 -7.52 25.06
C SER A 132 -14.03 -7.24 26.31
N ASN A 133 -13.12 -8.16 26.68
CA ASN A 133 -12.19 -8.07 27.80
C ASN A 133 -10.84 -8.74 27.45
N TYR A 134 -9.79 -8.35 28.15
CA TYR A 134 -8.47 -8.97 28.18
C TYR A 134 -8.27 -9.67 29.52
N ARG A 135 -7.59 -10.82 29.51
CA ARG A 135 -7.17 -11.51 30.73
C ARG A 135 -5.75 -11.07 31.08
N ALA A 136 -5.61 -10.20 32.07
CA ALA A 136 -4.32 -9.83 32.63
C ALA A 136 -3.87 -10.89 33.63
N VAL A 137 -2.65 -11.39 33.50
CA VAL A 137 -2.04 -12.39 34.38
C VAL A 137 -0.75 -11.82 34.96
N MET A 138 -0.73 -11.64 36.28
CA MET A 138 0.42 -11.17 37.04
C MET A 138 1.03 -12.33 37.82
N LYS A 139 2.26 -12.69 37.47
CA LYS A 139 3.07 -13.66 38.19
C LYS A 139 4.05 -12.92 39.10
N MET A 140 4.14 -13.36 40.34
CA MET A 140 5.09 -12.87 41.34
C MET A 140 5.99 -14.01 41.79
N GLU A 141 7.29 -13.76 41.93
CA GLU A 141 8.27 -14.80 42.30
C GLU A 141 9.30 -14.27 43.31
N SER A 142 9.56 -15.05 44.36
CA SER A 142 10.61 -14.77 45.36
C SER A 142 11.11 -16.08 45.96
N ALA A 143 12.43 -16.26 46.04
CA ALA A 143 13.07 -17.44 46.66
C ALA A 143 12.49 -18.81 46.21
N GLY A 144 12.11 -18.94 44.94
CA GLY A 144 11.52 -20.16 44.36
C GLY A 144 10.04 -20.39 44.67
N GLN A 145 9.37 -19.48 45.40
CA GLN A 145 7.92 -19.45 45.54
C GLN A 145 7.31 -18.62 44.42
N GLU A 146 6.21 -19.09 43.87
CA GLU A 146 5.46 -18.44 42.79
C GLU A 146 4.03 -18.17 43.22
N LEU A 147 3.49 -17.02 42.84
CA LEU A 147 2.10 -16.63 42.99
C LEU A 147 1.58 -16.06 41.68
N ILE A 148 0.51 -16.66 41.13
CA ILE A 148 -0.14 -16.23 39.89
C ILE A 148 -1.51 -15.67 40.22
N CYS A 149 -1.73 -14.41 39.83
CA CYS A 149 -2.96 -13.67 39.97
C CYS A 149 -3.49 -13.31 38.59
N HIS A 150 -4.79 -13.33 38.37
CA HIS A 150 -5.40 -12.92 37.11
C HIS A 150 -6.63 -12.03 37.30
N LYS A 151 -6.93 -11.24 36.28
CA LYS A 151 -8.13 -10.39 36.25
C LYS A 151 -8.59 -10.14 34.82
N ASP A 152 -9.90 -10.18 34.60
CA ASP A 152 -10.49 -9.71 33.35
C ASP A 152 -10.66 -8.20 33.40
N VAL A 153 -10.06 -7.51 32.43
CA VAL A 153 -10.00 -6.04 32.34
C VAL A 153 -10.29 -5.57 30.92
N LYS A 154 -10.76 -4.33 30.77
CA LYS A 154 -10.90 -3.69 29.44
C LYS A 154 -9.60 -3.02 29.01
N SER A 155 -9.56 -2.43 27.81
CA SER A 155 -8.49 -1.48 27.47
C SER A 155 -8.53 -0.27 28.41
N GLY A 156 -7.39 0.24 28.83
CA GLY A 156 -7.25 1.37 29.75
C GLY A 156 -5.92 1.36 30.50
N THR A 157 -5.76 2.32 31.41
CA THR A 157 -4.61 2.39 32.34
C THR A 157 -5.01 1.82 33.68
N PHE A 158 -4.15 0.98 34.25
CA PHE A 158 -4.38 0.27 35.50
C PHE A 158 -3.30 0.60 36.52
N ARG A 159 -3.72 0.76 37.77
CA ARG A 159 -2.86 0.95 38.93
C ARG A 159 -3.32 0.00 40.02
N ASN A 160 -2.53 -1.03 40.28
CA ASN A 160 -2.90 -2.14 41.17
C ASN A 160 -2.09 -2.06 42.45
N SER A 161 -2.75 -2.12 43.60
CA SER A 161 -2.09 -2.09 44.90
C SER A 161 -1.66 -3.49 45.34
N LEU A 162 -0.38 -3.67 45.65
CA LEU A 162 0.15 -4.86 46.31
C LEU A 162 0.38 -4.54 47.79
N ARG A 163 -0.27 -5.31 48.67
CA ARG A 163 -0.15 -5.15 50.13
C ARG A 163 0.87 -6.14 50.66
N LEU A 164 2.00 -5.63 51.14
CA LEU A 164 3.01 -6.40 51.86
C LEU A 164 2.76 -6.30 53.36
N THR A 165 2.71 -7.44 54.04
CA THR A 165 2.63 -7.53 55.49
C THR A 165 3.98 -7.99 56.03
N SER A 166 4.46 -7.38 57.11
CA SER A 166 5.67 -7.82 57.81
C SER A 166 5.51 -7.73 59.31
N THR A 167 6.42 -8.36 60.05
CA THR A 167 6.54 -8.17 61.51
C THR A 167 6.77 -6.71 61.91
N GLY A 168 7.35 -5.91 61.00
CA GLY A 168 7.55 -4.47 61.13
C GLY A 168 6.37 -3.57 60.73
N GLY A 169 5.26 -4.16 60.26
CA GLY A 169 4.05 -3.44 59.82
C GLY A 169 3.68 -3.70 58.37
N LYS A 170 2.65 -2.97 57.90
CA LYS A 170 2.10 -3.11 56.54
C LYS A 170 2.63 -2.04 55.60
N ARG A 171 2.91 -2.41 54.36
CA ARG A 171 3.33 -1.51 53.27
C ARG A 171 2.47 -1.78 52.03
N THR A 172 2.13 -0.72 51.31
CA THR A 172 1.46 -0.82 50.01
C THR A 172 2.39 -0.28 48.94
N VAL A 173 2.59 -1.04 47.88
CA VAL A 173 3.28 -0.63 46.64
C VAL A 173 2.33 -0.77 45.46
N PHE A 174 2.69 -0.20 44.32
CA PHE A 174 1.82 -0.15 43.15
C PHE A 174 2.48 -0.75 41.91
N VAL A 175 1.70 -1.47 41.11
CA VAL A 175 2.08 -1.91 39.76
C VAL A 175 1.16 -1.24 38.74
N ASN A 176 1.76 -0.46 37.83
CA ASN A 176 1.07 0.30 36.81
C ASN A 176 1.31 -0.30 35.43
N PHE A 177 0.27 -0.34 34.60
CA PHE A 177 0.37 -0.75 33.20
C PHE A 177 -0.79 -0.18 32.36
N GLY A 178 -0.61 -0.10 31.05
CA GLY A 178 -1.66 0.29 30.09
C GLY A 178 -1.97 -0.84 29.10
N ILE A 179 -3.24 -1.05 28.79
CA ILE A 179 -3.70 -1.95 27.71
C ILE A 179 -4.42 -1.11 26.67
N HIS A 180 -3.89 -1.05 25.44
CA HIS A 180 -4.53 -0.35 24.31
C HIS A 180 -5.09 -1.35 23.31
N MET A 181 -6.25 -1.07 22.70
CA MET A 181 -6.72 -1.92 21.62
C MET A 181 -5.82 -1.74 20.39
N LEU A 182 -5.55 -2.83 19.64
CA LEU A 182 -4.76 -2.76 18.40
C LEU A 182 -5.31 -1.71 17.41
N GLN A 183 -6.64 -1.54 17.35
CA GLN A 183 -7.31 -0.53 16.53
C GLN A 183 -7.12 0.92 17.01
N ASP A 184 -6.67 1.15 18.24
CA ASP A 184 -6.43 2.51 18.74
C ASP A 184 -5.07 3.02 18.26
N ASN A 185 -4.09 2.13 18.06
CA ASN A 185 -2.79 2.46 17.50
C ASN A 185 -2.94 3.01 16.07
N PRO A 186 -2.12 4.01 15.67
CA PRO A 186 -2.13 4.51 14.30
C PRO A 186 -1.83 3.37 13.33
N LEU A 187 -2.47 3.36 12.17
CA LEU A 187 -2.29 2.33 11.14
C LEU A 187 -2.38 2.99 9.78
N ILE A 188 -1.23 3.12 9.12
CA ILE A 188 -1.16 3.74 7.79
C ILE A 188 -1.80 2.82 6.74
N SER A 189 -2.58 3.40 5.84
CA SER A 189 -3.20 2.69 4.71
C SER A 189 -3.07 3.54 3.46
N LEU A 190 -2.42 2.99 2.43
CA LEU A 190 -2.21 3.65 1.13
C LEU A 190 -3.15 3.10 0.07
N ASN A 191 -3.75 3.98 -0.73
CA ASN A 191 -4.59 3.62 -1.86
C ASN A 191 -4.36 4.54 -3.07
N PRO A 192 -3.84 4.05 -4.21
CA PRO A 192 -3.31 2.70 -4.42
C PRO A 192 -1.90 2.53 -3.82
N GLN A 193 -1.51 1.28 -3.55
CA GLN A 193 -0.11 0.94 -3.20
C GLN A 193 0.76 0.74 -4.44
N ARG A 194 0.17 0.62 -5.64
CA ARG A 194 0.87 0.48 -6.92
C ARG A 194 0.36 1.53 -7.88
N LEU A 195 1.26 2.37 -8.37
CA LEU A 195 0.94 3.43 -9.30
C LEU A 195 1.48 3.05 -10.67
N ASP A 196 0.57 2.71 -11.57
CA ASP A 196 0.92 2.59 -12.97
C ASP A 196 0.74 3.96 -13.64
N PHE A 197 1.86 4.57 -14.05
CA PHE A 197 1.87 5.80 -14.83
C PHE A 197 1.67 5.55 -16.33
N GLY A 198 1.52 4.29 -16.76
CA GLY A 198 1.26 3.94 -18.15
C GLY A 198 2.49 4.08 -19.04
N MET A 199 2.24 4.41 -20.30
CA MET A 199 3.25 4.53 -21.36
C MET A 199 3.37 5.98 -21.80
N HIS A 200 4.59 6.54 -21.78
CA HIS A 200 4.83 7.94 -22.11
C HIS A 200 6.11 8.14 -22.91
N LEU A 201 6.13 9.20 -23.72
CA LEU A 201 7.36 9.68 -24.34
C LEU A 201 8.27 10.37 -23.29
N PRO A 202 9.59 10.46 -23.55
CA PRO A 202 10.50 11.30 -22.79
C PRO A 202 10.05 12.77 -22.78
N GLY A 203 10.52 13.55 -21.81
CA GLY A 203 10.21 14.99 -21.74
C GLY A 203 8.85 15.34 -21.13
N LYS A 204 8.19 14.39 -20.47
CA LYS A 204 6.88 14.61 -19.83
C LYS A 204 7.02 14.68 -18.32
N ILE A 205 6.14 15.50 -17.73
CA ILE A 205 5.91 15.51 -16.30
C ILE A 205 4.51 14.95 -16.09
N ILE A 206 4.42 13.82 -15.38
CA ILE A 206 3.18 13.07 -15.19
C ILE A 206 2.93 12.96 -13.70
N SER A 207 1.68 13.14 -13.27
CA SER A 207 1.31 13.12 -11.85
C SER A 207 0.18 12.13 -11.59
N LYS A 208 0.28 11.39 -10.49
CA LYS A 208 -0.80 10.57 -9.91
C LYS A 208 -0.87 10.80 -8.40
N LYS A 209 -1.98 10.40 -7.78
CA LYS A 209 -2.25 10.59 -6.36
C LYS A 209 -2.26 9.26 -5.61
N ILE A 210 -1.84 9.30 -4.35
CA ILE A 210 -2.03 8.25 -3.34
C ILE A 210 -2.90 8.85 -2.24
N GLU A 211 -4.00 8.16 -1.93
CA GLU A 211 -4.79 8.42 -0.73
C GLU A 211 -4.10 7.76 0.46
N LEU A 212 -3.76 8.57 1.45
CA LEU A 212 -3.19 8.14 2.71
C LEU A 212 -4.27 8.30 3.78
N THR A 213 -4.61 7.20 4.44
CA THR A 213 -5.59 7.18 5.53
C THR A 213 -4.98 6.55 6.77
N ASN A 214 -5.44 7.00 7.93
CA ASN A 214 -5.18 6.33 9.20
C ASN A 214 -6.37 5.43 9.55
N LYS A 215 -6.13 4.13 9.65
CA LYS A 215 -7.13 3.13 10.08
C LYS A 215 -7.16 2.97 11.61
N GLY A 216 -6.22 3.60 12.32
CA GLY A 216 -6.19 3.70 13.77
C GLY A 216 -7.06 4.83 14.33
N LYS A 217 -7.04 5.01 15.65
CA LYS A 217 -7.74 6.14 16.32
C LYS A 217 -6.81 7.24 16.82
N GLU A 218 -5.54 6.94 17.06
CA GLU A 218 -4.53 7.95 17.40
C GLU A 218 -3.94 8.62 16.16
N PHE A 219 -3.34 9.81 16.33
CA PHE A 219 -2.70 10.52 15.23
C PHE A 219 -1.56 9.73 14.59
N LEU A 220 -1.67 9.52 13.27
CA LEU A 220 -0.60 9.05 12.43
C LEU A 220 0.30 10.22 12.04
N ARG A 221 1.58 10.19 12.42
CA ARG A 221 2.61 11.11 11.93
C ARG A 221 3.42 10.38 10.88
N TRP A 222 3.51 10.94 9.68
CA TRP A 222 4.13 10.27 8.55
C TRP A 222 5.07 11.17 7.76
N SER A 223 6.02 10.56 7.08
CA SER A 223 6.98 11.20 6.19
C SER A 223 7.34 10.28 5.03
N VAL A 224 7.74 10.86 3.91
CA VAL A 224 8.09 10.14 2.69
C VAL A 224 9.58 10.13 2.51
N VAL A 225 10.13 8.95 2.21
CA VAL A 225 11.53 8.74 1.89
C VAL A 225 11.63 8.07 0.52
N LEU A 226 12.40 8.68 -0.37
CA LEU A 226 12.78 8.09 -1.66
C LEU A 226 14.14 7.39 -1.50
N PRO A 227 14.23 6.06 -1.70
CA PRO A 227 15.49 5.33 -1.58
C PRO A 227 16.55 5.84 -2.56
N LYS A 228 17.77 6.07 -2.09
CA LYS A 228 18.91 6.48 -2.96
C LYS A 228 19.60 5.30 -3.65
N THR A 229 19.50 4.13 -3.03
CA THR A 229 20.08 2.86 -3.49
C THR A 229 19.15 1.76 -3.00
N MET A 230 18.83 0.81 -3.87
CA MET A 230 17.96 -0.29 -3.48
C MET A 230 18.73 -1.43 -2.79
N SER A 231 18.08 -2.12 -1.86
CA SER A 231 18.62 -3.36 -1.32
C SER A 231 18.59 -4.47 -2.38
N VAL A 232 19.50 -5.44 -2.28
CA VAL A 232 19.51 -6.62 -3.16
C VAL A 232 18.20 -7.42 -3.08
N SER A 233 17.58 -7.45 -1.90
CA SER A 233 16.24 -8.05 -1.70
C SER A 233 15.17 -7.33 -2.51
N TYR A 234 15.19 -5.99 -2.56
CA TYR A 234 14.25 -5.21 -3.34
C TYR A 234 14.47 -5.35 -4.85
N LEU A 235 15.72 -5.41 -5.30
CA LEU A 235 16.01 -5.61 -6.73
C LEU A 235 15.45 -6.95 -7.23
N LYS A 236 15.43 -8.00 -6.38
CA LYS A 236 14.75 -9.27 -6.67
C LYS A 236 13.22 -9.16 -6.69
N GLU A 237 12.63 -8.35 -5.81
CA GLU A 237 11.17 -8.11 -5.79
C GLU A 237 10.71 -7.29 -7.00
N LEU A 238 11.51 -6.30 -7.44
CA LEU A 238 11.25 -5.49 -8.63
C LEU A 238 11.54 -6.21 -9.94
N SER A 239 12.55 -7.09 -9.98
CA SER A 239 12.99 -7.77 -11.22
C SER A 239 11.92 -8.69 -11.82
N ASN A 240 10.80 -8.87 -11.12
CA ASN A 240 9.76 -9.84 -11.46
C ASN A 240 8.56 -9.20 -12.16
N GLY A 241 8.75 -8.14 -12.95
CA GLY A 241 7.81 -7.78 -14.02
C GLY A 241 7.09 -6.43 -13.92
N ARG A 242 6.36 -6.11 -15.00
CA ARG A 242 5.62 -4.84 -15.19
C ARG A 242 4.18 -4.97 -14.69
N PHE A 243 3.78 -4.14 -13.73
CA PHE A 243 2.40 -4.10 -13.22
C PHE A 243 1.51 -3.17 -14.04
N PHE A 244 0.46 -3.68 -14.68
CA PHE A 244 -0.56 -2.92 -15.40
C PHE A 244 -1.79 -2.72 -14.51
N SER A 245 -2.14 -1.46 -14.25
CA SER A 245 -3.29 -1.13 -13.40
C SER A 245 -4.60 -1.21 -14.16
N PHE A 246 -5.63 -1.81 -13.56
CA PHE A 246 -7.00 -1.77 -14.09
C PHE A 246 -7.76 -0.51 -13.66
N HIS A 247 -7.11 0.44 -12.99
CA HIS A 247 -7.73 1.69 -12.56
C HIS A 247 -8.14 2.55 -13.77
N ASN A 248 -9.37 3.07 -13.73
CA ASN A 248 -9.87 4.05 -14.69
C ASN A 248 -10.14 5.39 -14.01
N ASP A 249 -9.27 6.37 -14.25
CA ASP A 249 -9.33 7.72 -13.67
C ASP A 249 -10.59 8.52 -14.10
N GLY A 250 -11.28 8.10 -15.17
CA GLY A 250 -12.43 8.80 -15.75
C GLY A 250 -13.80 8.35 -15.24
N LEU A 251 -13.86 7.40 -14.31
CA LEU A 251 -15.12 6.83 -13.81
C LEU A 251 -15.51 7.38 -12.44
N PRO A 252 -16.82 7.51 -12.15
CA PRO A 252 -17.29 7.83 -10.81
C PRO A 252 -16.95 6.70 -9.82
N GLU A 253 -16.89 7.03 -8.53
CA GLU A 253 -16.59 6.07 -7.44
C GLU A 253 -17.50 4.85 -7.44
N LYS A 254 -18.77 5.04 -7.81
CA LYS A 254 -19.78 3.99 -7.96
C LYS A 254 -20.48 4.16 -9.30
N GLY A 255 -20.44 3.12 -10.12
CA GLY A 255 -21.03 3.12 -11.46
C GLY A 255 -20.68 1.86 -12.23
N GLN A 256 -21.00 1.82 -13.52
CA GLN A 256 -20.52 0.76 -14.40
C GLN A 256 -19.01 0.94 -14.65
N TYR A 257 -18.27 -0.16 -14.62
CA TYR A 257 -16.85 -0.16 -14.97
C TYR A 257 -16.66 -0.24 -16.50
N PHE A 258 -15.68 0.51 -17.00
CA PHE A 258 -15.24 0.46 -18.40
C PHE A 258 -13.72 0.33 -18.45
N ILE A 259 -13.23 -0.42 -19.44
CA ILE A 259 -11.81 -0.65 -19.66
C ILE A 259 -11.10 0.70 -19.89
N PRO A 260 -9.98 0.98 -19.18
CA PRO A 260 -9.15 2.15 -19.42
C PRO A 260 -8.68 2.22 -20.88
N GLU A 261 -8.57 3.42 -21.46
CA GLU A 261 -8.20 3.59 -22.88
C GLU A 261 -6.93 2.82 -23.27
N HIS A 262 -5.92 2.86 -22.40
CA HIS A 262 -4.62 2.24 -22.62
C HIS A 262 -4.64 0.69 -22.57
N LEU A 263 -5.74 0.07 -22.15
CA LEU A 263 -5.90 -1.38 -22.06
C LEU A 263 -6.95 -1.93 -23.04
N LYS A 264 -7.56 -1.11 -23.90
CA LYS A 264 -8.66 -1.55 -24.79
C LYS A 264 -8.28 -2.67 -25.75
N ASP A 265 -7.02 -2.76 -26.17
CA ASP A 265 -6.54 -3.79 -27.09
C ASP A 265 -6.08 -5.07 -26.36
N SER A 266 -5.72 -4.97 -25.08
CA SER A 266 -5.21 -6.07 -24.26
C SER A 266 -6.25 -6.67 -23.33
N MET A 267 -7.34 -5.96 -23.02
CA MET A 267 -8.35 -6.37 -22.04
C MET A 267 -9.72 -6.53 -22.68
N GLU A 268 -10.45 -7.56 -22.25
CA GLU A 268 -11.85 -7.80 -22.62
C GLU A 268 -12.69 -7.96 -21.35
N LEU A 269 -13.90 -7.42 -21.39
CA LEU A 269 -14.83 -7.39 -20.27
C LEU A 269 -16.15 -8.05 -20.69
N LEU A 270 -16.60 -9.05 -19.94
CA LEU A 270 -17.92 -9.66 -20.11
C LEU A 270 -18.67 -9.66 -18.77
N GLY A 271 -19.99 -9.49 -18.84
CA GLY A 271 -20.86 -9.40 -17.67
C GLY A 271 -20.88 -8.02 -17.00
N GLU A 272 -21.54 -7.93 -15.85
CA GLU A 272 -21.67 -6.67 -15.09
C GLU A 272 -20.52 -6.48 -14.10
N TRP A 273 -19.71 -5.45 -14.37
CA TRP A 273 -18.67 -4.97 -13.45
C TRP A 273 -19.00 -3.56 -13.01
N ILE A 274 -18.84 -3.29 -11.71
CA ILE A 274 -19.01 -1.96 -11.14
C ILE A 274 -17.65 -1.32 -10.87
N SER A 275 -17.57 -0.01 -11.04
CA SER A 275 -16.44 0.79 -10.57
C SER A 275 -16.52 0.88 -9.05
N ASN A 276 -15.42 0.54 -8.37
CA ASN A 276 -15.17 0.88 -6.97
C ASN A 276 -13.86 1.69 -6.92
N ASN A 277 -13.98 3.00 -6.72
CA ASN A 277 -12.85 3.95 -6.79
C ASN A 277 -11.99 3.72 -8.06
N GLY A 278 -12.64 3.57 -9.21
CA GLY A 278 -11.98 3.39 -10.51
C GLY A 278 -11.53 1.96 -10.83
N TYR A 279 -11.60 1.02 -9.89
CA TYR A 279 -11.27 -0.40 -10.13
C TYR A 279 -12.50 -1.25 -10.46
N PRO A 280 -12.36 -2.32 -11.27
CA PRO A 280 -13.44 -3.26 -11.53
C PRO A 280 -13.72 -4.11 -10.28
N SER A 281 -14.98 -4.13 -9.86
CA SER A 281 -15.49 -4.95 -8.77
C SER A 281 -16.70 -5.78 -9.21
N SER A 282 -16.73 -7.05 -8.80
CA SER A 282 -17.79 -7.99 -9.19
C SER A 282 -19.09 -7.74 -8.43
N LYS A 283 -20.22 -7.71 -9.15
CA LYS A 283 -21.56 -7.57 -8.57
C LYS A 283 -22.23 -8.92 -8.27
N GLY A 284 -21.68 -10.01 -8.78
CA GLY A 284 -22.22 -11.36 -8.62
C GLY A 284 -21.46 -12.41 -9.44
N ILE A 285 -22.16 -13.47 -9.81
CA ILE A 285 -21.62 -14.63 -10.53
C ILE A 285 -21.43 -14.26 -12.02
N SER A 286 -20.42 -14.83 -12.67
CA SER A 286 -20.21 -14.85 -14.14
C SER A 286 -19.68 -13.58 -14.82
N GLY A 287 -19.25 -12.56 -14.06
CA GLY A 287 -18.43 -11.50 -14.63
C GLY A 287 -17.06 -12.04 -15.01
N SER A 288 -16.56 -11.74 -16.21
CA SER A 288 -15.20 -12.14 -16.62
C SER A 288 -14.37 -10.98 -17.15
N ILE A 289 -13.09 -11.04 -16.84
CA ILE A 289 -12.04 -10.16 -17.36
C ILE A 289 -11.00 -11.06 -18.01
N LYS A 290 -10.77 -10.88 -19.32
CA LYS A 290 -9.66 -11.49 -20.04
C LYS A 290 -8.59 -10.44 -20.29
N PHE A 291 -7.34 -10.75 -19.96
CA PHE A 291 -6.19 -9.90 -20.20
C PHE A 291 -5.14 -10.65 -21.03
N ARG A 292 -4.80 -10.11 -22.19
CA ARG A 292 -3.77 -10.60 -23.11
C ARG A 292 -2.44 -9.95 -22.78
N PHE A 293 -1.39 -10.75 -22.71
CA PHE A 293 -0.05 -10.27 -22.41
C PHE A 293 1.01 -10.97 -23.24
N HIS A 294 2.19 -10.36 -23.32
CA HIS A 294 3.39 -10.97 -23.87
C HIS A 294 4.46 -11.05 -22.77
N GLY A 295 4.93 -12.25 -22.45
CA GLY A 295 5.91 -12.43 -21.37
C GLY A 295 6.14 -13.90 -21.00
N THR A 296 6.74 -14.12 -19.83
CA THR A 296 7.13 -15.45 -19.32
C THR A 296 6.33 -15.89 -18.09
N GLY A 297 5.27 -15.15 -17.75
CA GLY A 297 4.47 -15.42 -16.56
C GLY A 297 3.66 -14.21 -16.13
N CYS A 298 2.82 -14.38 -15.13
CA CYS A 298 2.05 -13.29 -14.55
C CYS A 298 1.60 -13.55 -13.11
N SER A 299 1.30 -12.47 -12.40
CA SER A 299 0.51 -12.46 -11.18
C SER A 299 -0.63 -11.49 -11.29
N ILE A 300 -1.64 -11.67 -10.43
CA ILE A 300 -2.81 -10.80 -10.35
C ILE A 300 -2.95 -10.24 -8.93
N PHE A 301 -3.39 -8.99 -8.85
CA PHE A 301 -3.65 -8.30 -7.60
C PHE A 301 -5.15 -8.15 -7.41
N MET A 302 -5.65 -8.70 -6.31
CA MET A 302 -7.06 -8.73 -6.00
C MET A 302 -7.32 -8.36 -4.56
N LYS A 303 -8.53 -7.87 -4.30
CA LYS A 303 -9.03 -7.51 -2.98
C LYS A 303 -10.43 -8.09 -2.81
N SER A 304 -10.64 -8.79 -1.71
CA SER A 304 -11.95 -9.36 -1.35
C SER A 304 -12.67 -8.42 -0.41
N HIS A 305 -13.89 -8.01 -0.75
CA HIS A 305 -14.74 -7.18 0.12
C HIS A 305 -15.77 -8.00 0.91
N MET A 306 -15.92 -9.29 0.61
CA MET A 306 -16.78 -10.23 1.34
C MET A 306 -16.01 -11.52 1.66
N GLU A 307 -16.45 -12.25 2.69
CA GLU A 307 -15.80 -13.49 3.14
C GLU A 307 -15.76 -14.60 2.07
N ASN A 308 -16.73 -14.61 1.15
CA ASN A 308 -16.85 -15.63 0.09
C ASN A 308 -16.54 -15.09 -1.31
N SER A 309 -15.83 -13.95 -1.46
CA SER A 309 -15.48 -13.40 -2.77
C SER A 309 -14.47 -14.28 -3.52
N GLY A 310 -14.94 -15.29 -4.25
CA GLY A 310 -14.10 -16.24 -5.00
C GLY A 310 -13.97 -15.94 -6.50
N CYS A 311 -12.93 -16.48 -7.13
CA CYS A 311 -12.75 -16.43 -8.59
C CYS A 311 -12.14 -17.71 -9.17
N SER A 312 -12.55 -18.05 -10.40
CA SER A 312 -11.91 -19.09 -11.20
C SER A 312 -10.96 -18.43 -12.19
N ILE A 313 -9.74 -18.94 -12.29
CA ILE A 313 -8.69 -18.36 -13.14
C ILE A 313 -8.30 -19.34 -14.23
N TYR A 314 -8.23 -18.85 -15.45
CA TYR A 314 -7.79 -19.60 -16.62
C TYR A 314 -6.52 -18.96 -17.17
N LEU A 315 -5.56 -19.79 -17.58
CA LEU A 315 -4.38 -19.39 -18.34
C LEU A 315 -4.45 -20.05 -19.70
N ASP A 316 -4.42 -19.26 -20.77
CA ASP A 316 -4.58 -19.73 -22.15
C ASP A 316 -5.81 -20.63 -22.32
N ASP A 317 -6.92 -20.19 -21.73
CA ASP A 317 -8.23 -20.85 -21.70
C ASP A 317 -8.24 -22.22 -20.95
N ILE A 318 -7.18 -22.55 -20.21
CA ILE A 318 -7.09 -23.72 -19.34
C ILE A 318 -7.36 -23.31 -17.88
N LEU A 319 -8.36 -23.94 -17.25
CA LEU A 319 -8.70 -23.71 -15.84
C LEU A 319 -7.55 -24.15 -14.91
N LEU A 320 -7.10 -23.22 -14.06
CA LEU A 320 -6.09 -23.48 -13.05
C LEU A 320 -6.73 -23.91 -11.72
N ARG A 321 -6.09 -24.87 -11.05
CA ARG A 321 -6.39 -25.24 -9.66
C ARG A 321 -5.45 -24.48 -8.73
N LEU A 322 -5.87 -23.29 -8.34
CA LEU A 322 -5.14 -22.45 -7.39
C LEU A 322 -5.69 -22.66 -5.98
N PRO A 323 -4.87 -22.43 -4.92
CA PRO A 323 -5.34 -22.50 -3.55
C PRO A 323 -6.54 -21.57 -3.35
N ASP A 324 -7.50 -21.97 -2.52
CA ASP A 324 -8.62 -21.08 -2.18
C ASP A 324 -8.09 -19.78 -1.60
N VAL A 325 -8.43 -18.69 -2.28
CA VAL A 325 -8.10 -17.34 -1.85
C VAL A 325 -9.20 -16.89 -0.89
N SER A 326 -9.30 -17.54 0.28
CA SER A 326 -10.02 -16.95 1.40
C SER A 326 -9.08 -15.95 2.06
N SER A 327 -9.47 -14.68 2.06
CA SER A 327 -8.81 -13.62 2.81
C SER A 327 -9.90 -12.78 3.47
N GLY A 328 -9.57 -12.16 4.60
CA GLY A 328 -10.53 -11.34 5.31
C GLY A 328 -11.03 -10.20 4.43
N PRO A 329 -12.23 -9.66 4.69
CA PRO A 329 -12.72 -8.47 3.99
C PRO A 329 -11.70 -7.32 4.09
N GLY A 330 -11.20 -6.86 2.94
CA GLY A 330 -10.28 -5.73 2.81
C GLY A 330 -8.82 -6.10 2.53
N ASP A 331 -8.43 -7.38 2.64
CA ASP A 331 -7.06 -7.82 2.40
C ASP A 331 -6.72 -7.75 0.91
N LYS A 332 -5.57 -7.12 0.61
CA LYS A 332 -4.99 -7.11 -0.73
C LYS A 332 -4.06 -8.31 -0.88
N LYS A 333 -4.21 -9.06 -1.98
CA LYS A 333 -3.42 -10.26 -2.24
C LYS A 333 -2.84 -10.24 -3.64
N GLU A 334 -1.54 -10.55 -3.73
CA GLU A 334 -0.91 -10.98 -4.98
C GLU A 334 -1.05 -12.48 -5.12
N LEU A 335 -1.60 -12.94 -6.24
CA LEU A 335 -1.65 -14.34 -6.60
C LEU A 335 -0.79 -14.58 -7.84
N VAL A 336 0.32 -15.29 -7.66
CA VAL A 336 1.17 -15.73 -8.77
C VAL A 336 0.45 -16.82 -9.55
N ILE A 337 0.23 -16.57 -10.84
CA ILE A 337 -0.56 -17.43 -11.72
C ILE A 337 0.33 -18.41 -12.46
N ALA A 338 1.44 -17.90 -13.02
CA ALA A 338 2.42 -18.72 -13.70
C ALA A 338 3.79 -18.04 -13.73
N GLU A 339 4.84 -18.85 -13.68
CA GLU A 339 6.23 -18.48 -13.87
C GLU A 339 6.88 -19.44 -14.87
N GLY A 340 7.91 -18.99 -15.58
CA GLY A 340 8.68 -19.86 -16.49
C GLY A 340 7.94 -20.30 -17.75
N LEU A 341 6.88 -19.58 -18.15
CA LEU A 341 6.26 -19.77 -19.46
C LEU A 341 7.27 -19.46 -20.57
N ARG A 342 7.07 -20.08 -21.74
CA ARG A 342 7.82 -19.69 -22.94
C ARG A 342 7.52 -18.23 -23.24
N ASN A 343 8.54 -17.41 -23.45
CA ASN A 343 8.33 -16.00 -23.80
C ASN A 343 7.47 -15.90 -25.07
N GLY A 344 6.28 -15.32 -24.96
CA GLY A 344 5.32 -15.26 -26.05
C GLY A 344 3.99 -14.67 -25.63
N HIS A 345 3.00 -14.78 -26.52
CA HIS A 345 1.64 -14.30 -26.27
C HIS A 345 0.85 -15.29 -25.43
N HIS A 346 0.22 -14.78 -24.37
CA HIS A 346 -0.59 -15.51 -23.42
C HIS A 346 -1.84 -14.72 -23.05
N SER A 347 -2.79 -15.37 -22.40
CA SER A 347 -3.96 -14.71 -21.82
C SER A 347 -4.31 -15.28 -20.45
N ILE A 348 -4.70 -14.40 -19.54
CA ILE A 348 -5.31 -14.75 -18.27
C ILE A 348 -6.79 -14.35 -18.30
N THR A 349 -7.67 -15.25 -17.89
CA THR A 349 -9.09 -14.95 -17.73
C THR A 349 -9.49 -15.17 -16.27
N VAL A 350 -10.06 -14.15 -15.65
CA VAL A 350 -10.61 -14.21 -14.29
C VAL A 350 -12.12 -14.22 -14.40
N VAL A 351 -12.77 -15.19 -13.78
CA VAL A 351 -14.23 -15.32 -13.73
C VAL A 351 -14.68 -15.21 -12.29
N SER A 352 -15.53 -14.22 -11.98
CA SER A 352 -16.10 -14.06 -10.65
C SER A 352 -17.06 -15.20 -10.34
N ARG A 353 -16.91 -15.80 -9.16
CA ARG A 353 -17.89 -16.76 -8.62
C ARG A 353 -18.94 -16.05 -7.76
N ASP A 354 -18.54 -14.96 -7.10
CA ASP A 354 -19.36 -14.23 -6.13
C ASP A 354 -19.17 -12.72 -6.27
N ALA A 355 -19.96 -11.96 -5.51
CA ALA A 355 -19.83 -10.50 -5.42
C ALA A 355 -18.65 -10.07 -4.54
N GLY A 356 -18.15 -8.86 -4.77
CA GLY A 356 -17.13 -8.23 -3.91
C GLY A 356 -15.68 -8.56 -4.24
N LEU A 357 -15.41 -9.22 -5.38
CA LEU A 357 -14.05 -9.37 -5.90
C LEU A 357 -13.66 -8.10 -6.65
N GLU A 358 -12.67 -7.37 -6.13
CA GLU A 358 -12.05 -6.23 -6.79
C GLU A 358 -10.69 -6.63 -7.37
N LEU A 359 -10.38 -6.15 -8.58
CA LEU A 359 -9.10 -6.43 -9.27
C LEU A 359 -8.31 -5.13 -9.46
N GLU A 360 -7.14 -5.03 -8.83
CA GLU A 360 -6.28 -3.85 -8.93
C GLU A 360 -5.49 -3.83 -10.27
N GLY A 361 -5.11 -5.01 -10.76
CA GLY A 361 -4.31 -5.14 -11.98
C GLY A 361 -3.52 -6.44 -12.06
N VAL A 362 -2.62 -6.52 -13.04
CA VAL A 362 -1.80 -7.70 -13.34
C VAL A 362 -0.34 -7.33 -13.46
N LYS A 363 0.57 -8.17 -12.94
CA LYS A 363 2.02 -8.01 -13.15
C LYS A 363 2.51 -9.06 -14.13
N ILE A 364 3.19 -8.62 -15.19
CA ILE A 364 3.66 -9.46 -16.30
C ILE A 364 5.16 -9.68 -16.18
N PHE A 365 5.58 -10.94 -16.18
CA PHE A 365 6.97 -11.35 -15.97
C PHE A 365 7.70 -11.46 -17.31
N GLY A 366 9.03 -11.39 -17.27
CA GLY A 366 9.89 -11.55 -18.45
C GLY A 366 10.25 -10.24 -19.17
N LYS A 367 9.75 -9.10 -18.69
CA LYS A 367 10.21 -7.77 -19.11
C LYS A 367 11.27 -7.26 -18.13
N GLU A 368 12.38 -6.74 -18.65
CA GLU A 368 13.39 -6.08 -17.83
C GLU A 368 12.83 -4.80 -17.23
N ILE A 369 12.96 -4.66 -15.91
CA ILE A 369 12.51 -3.47 -15.15
C ILE A 369 13.75 -2.77 -14.62
N LEU A 370 13.93 -1.52 -15.05
CA LEU A 370 15.04 -0.65 -14.67
C LEU A 370 14.67 0.22 -13.47
N GLN A 371 15.66 0.65 -12.71
CA GLN A 371 15.48 1.73 -11.75
C GLN A 371 15.53 3.07 -12.46
N GLY A 372 14.70 4.02 -12.04
CA GLY A 372 14.72 5.36 -12.60
C GLY A 372 15.91 6.21 -12.14
N PRO A 373 16.24 7.29 -12.87
CA PRO A 373 17.36 8.14 -12.54
C PRO A 373 17.10 8.97 -11.26
N ARG A 374 18.15 9.35 -10.54
CA ARG A 374 18.00 10.15 -9.31
C ARG A 374 17.24 11.46 -9.57
N GLY A 375 16.28 11.75 -8.70
CA GLY A 375 15.52 13.00 -8.72
C GLY A 375 14.36 13.05 -9.71
N TRP A 376 14.06 11.96 -10.42
CA TRP A 376 12.94 11.90 -11.34
C TRP A 376 11.56 11.80 -10.66
N ILE A 377 11.52 11.34 -9.41
CA ILE A 377 10.31 11.27 -8.58
C ILE A 377 10.28 12.46 -7.62
N THR A 378 9.15 13.17 -7.59
CA THR A 378 8.84 14.19 -6.59
C THR A 378 7.55 13.81 -5.88
N VAL A 379 7.52 13.91 -4.55
CA VAL A 379 6.33 13.59 -3.73
C VAL A 379 5.95 14.80 -2.88
N TYR A 380 4.68 15.19 -2.92
CA TYR A 380 4.16 16.31 -2.13
C TYR A 380 2.72 16.07 -1.64
N PRO A 381 2.42 16.30 -0.35
CA PRO A 381 3.37 16.69 0.70
C PRO A 381 4.31 15.53 1.09
N SER A 382 5.53 15.86 1.54
CA SER A 382 6.53 14.86 1.93
C SER A 382 6.42 14.43 3.40
N SER A 383 5.53 15.04 4.17
CA SER A 383 5.23 14.68 5.55
C SER A 383 3.89 15.27 5.97
N GLY A 384 3.24 14.66 6.95
CA GLY A 384 1.95 15.11 7.45
C GLY A 384 1.56 14.46 8.77
N LYS A 385 0.36 14.83 9.22
CA LYS A 385 -0.29 14.29 10.41
C LYS A 385 -1.76 14.05 10.07
N THR A 386 -2.21 12.81 10.23
CA THR A 386 -3.54 12.36 9.81
C THR A 386 -4.27 11.74 11.00
N LEU A 387 -5.53 12.12 11.24
CA LEU A 387 -6.36 11.49 12.29
C LEU A 387 -7.36 10.52 11.69
N SER A 388 -8.33 11.04 10.94
CA SER A 388 -9.43 10.28 10.34
C SER A 388 -9.76 10.73 8.92
N GLU A 389 -9.22 11.88 8.51
CA GLU A 389 -9.27 12.42 7.17
C GLU A 389 -8.44 11.60 6.17
N THR A 390 -8.77 11.74 4.88
CA THR A 390 -7.96 11.22 3.78
C THR A 390 -7.02 12.31 3.29
N ASP A 391 -5.72 12.08 3.43
CA ASP A 391 -4.69 12.95 2.85
C ASP A 391 -4.36 12.51 1.42
N TYR A 392 -4.26 13.47 0.51
CA TYR A 392 -3.88 13.21 -0.88
C TYR A 392 -2.40 13.54 -1.10
N VAL A 393 -1.61 12.50 -1.37
CA VAL A 393 -0.17 12.61 -1.64
C VAL A 393 0.05 12.54 -3.14
N ASN A 394 0.53 13.63 -3.73
CA ASN A 394 0.83 13.70 -5.16
C ASN A 394 2.22 13.12 -5.43
N VAL A 395 2.29 12.23 -6.41
CA VAL A 395 3.52 11.64 -6.92
C VAL A 395 3.69 12.09 -8.36
N GLN A 396 4.80 12.78 -8.62
CA GLN A 396 5.14 13.33 -9.93
C GLN A 396 6.40 12.64 -10.47
N LEU A 397 6.32 12.19 -11.72
CA LEU A 397 7.45 11.65 -12.48
C LEU A 397 7.88 12.63 -13.56
N ASN A 398 9.18 12.89 -13.64
CA ASN A 398 9.81 13.69 -14.68
C ASN A 398 10.62 12.79 -15.63
N THR A 399 10.16 12.63 -16.85
CA THR A 399 10.79 11.78 -17.88
C THR A 399 11.75 12.53 -18.81
N THR A 400 12.16 13.78 -18.50
CA THR A 400 12.98 14.60 -19.40
C THR A 400 14.33 13.97 -19.78
N ASN A 401 15.00 13.29 -18.84
CA ASN A 401 16.30 12.67 -19.08
C ASN A 401 16.25 11.15 -18.85
N VAL A 402 15.07 10.54 -19.04
CA VAL A 402 14.88 9.09 -18.87
C VAL A 402 14.98 8.45 -20.24
N THR A 403 15.87 7.47 -20.37
CA THR A 403 16.01 6.69 -21.60
C THR A 403 14.80 5.79 -21.81
N PRO A 404 14.56 5.30 -23.03
CA PRO A 404 13.49 4.36 -23.27
C PRO A 404 13.67 3.05 -22.48
N GLY A 405 12.59 2.52 -21.92
CA GLY A 405 12.60 1.32 -21.10
C GLY A 405 11.40 1.23 -20.17
N SER A 406 11.29 0.11 -19.46
CA SER A 406 10.34 -0.05 -18.36
C SER A 406 11.03 0.24 -17.04
N TYR A 407 10.39 1.04 -16.21
CA TYR A 407 10.94 1.51 -14.94
C TYR A 407 10.02 1.20 -13.78
N ALA A 408 10.63 0.93 -12.63
CA ALA A 408 9.93 0.87 -11.36
C ALA A 408 10.79 1.45 -10.22
N ASP A 409 10.13 2.04 -9.24
CA ASP A 409 10.76 2.61 -8.05
C ASP A 409 9.82 2.51 -6.84
N GLN A 410 10.37 2.68 -5.65
CA GLN A 410 9.62 2.62 -4.39
C GLN A 410 9.56 3.97 -3.71
N ILE A 411 8.42 4.23 -3.07
CA ILE A 411 8.17 5.35 -2.19
C ILE A 411 7.90 4.76 -0.81
N ILE A 412 8.78 5.07 0.16
CA ILE A 412 8.66 4.56 1.52
C ILE A 412 7.96 5.61 2.37
N PHE A 413 6.84 5.24 2.97
CA PHE A 413 6.13 6.02 3.96
C PHE A 413 6.56 5.55 5.34
N LYS A 414 7.30 6.40 6.06
CA LYS A 414 7.70 6.15 7.45
C LYS A 414 6.70 6.81 8.38
N SER A 415 6.24 6.08 9.39
CA SER A 415 5.28 6.60 10.35
C SER A 415 5.57 6.11 11.77
N ASN A 416 4.86 6.69 12.75
CA ASN A 416 4.87 6.20 14.13
C ASN A 416 4.20 4.83 14.33
N SER A 417 3.66 4.21 13.28
CA SER A 417 3.14 2.83 13.29
C SER A 417 3.97 1.83 12.48
N GLY A 418 5.06 2.29 11.86
CA GLY A 418 5.91 1.46 11.02
C GLY A 418 6.13 2.06 9.63
N GLU A 419 6.59 1.21 8.72
CA GLU A 419 6.87 1.57 7.34
C GLU A 419 5.85 0.91 6.40
N GLU A 420 5.34 1.69 5.45
CA GLU A 420 4.46 1.22 4.38
C GLU A 420 5.03 1.67 3.03
N LYS A 421 4.79 0.91 1.96
CA LYS A 421 5.48 1.10 0.68
C LYS A 421 4.49 1.25 -0.46
N ALA A 422 4.72 2.26 -1.30
CA ALA A 422 4.11 2.35 -2.62
C ALA A 422 5.14 2.06 -3.70
N THR A 423 4.73 1.38 -4.76
CA THR A 423 5.60 1.08 -5.92
C THR A 423 5.05 1.80 -7.15
N ILE A 424 5.93 2.46 -7.91
CA ILE A 424 5.58 3.10 -9.17
C ILE A 424 6.06 2.25 -10.34
N PHE A 425 5.32 2.28 -11.44
CA PHE A 425 5.66 1.64 -12.70
C PHE A 425 5.40 2.62 -13.85
N ILE A 426 6.30 2.67 -14.82
CA ILE A 426 6.15 3.47 -16.04
C ILE A 426 6.92 2.85 -17.19
N ASP A 427 6.38 2.95 -18.40
CA ASP A 427 7.09 2.63 -19.63
C ASP A 427 7.43 3.93 -20.35
N VAL A 428 8.73 4.20 -20.50
CA VAL A 428 9.22 5.29 -21.32
C VAL A 428 9.46 4.74 -22.72
N LEU A 429 8.61 5.13 -23.65
CA LEU A 429 8.73 4.70 -25.04
C LEU A 429 9.92 5.40 -25.70
N PRO A 430 10.57 4.78 -26.68
CA PRO A 430 11.54 5.49 -27.49
C PRO A 430 10.89 6.74 -28.08
N ASP A 431 11.56 7.89 -27.92
CA ASP A 431 11.32 9.07 -28.75
C ASP A 431 11.85 8.74 -30.15
N ALA A 432 11.26 7.73 -30.76
CA ALA A 432 11.55 7.48 -32.12
C ALA A 432 10.87 8.64 -32.85
N THR A 433 11.72 9.41 -33.51
CA THR A 433 11.71 9.52 -34.97
C THR A 433 11.30 8.18 -35.60
N HIS A 434 10.09 7.71 -35.29
CA HIS A 434 9.57 6.45 -35.77
C HIS A 434 9.43 6.67 -37.25
N LYS A 435 10.11 5.83 -38.03
CA LYS A 435 9.82 5.68 -39.45
C LYS A 435 8.31 5.52 -39.53
N ASN A 436 7.63 6.56 -40.01
CA ASN A 436 6.20 6.51 -40.21
C ASN A 436 5.89 5.27 -41.04
N MET A 437 4.80 4.58 -40.73
CA MET A 437 4.45 3.34 -41.40
C MET A 437 3.93 3.67 -42.79
N ASP A 438 4.66 3.27 -43.84
CA ASP A 438 4.25 3.52 -45.23
C ASP A 438 2.96 2.76 -45.55
N VAL A 439 1.91 3.49 -45.90
CA VAL A 439 0.66 2.92 -46.40
C VAL A 439 0.67 2.97 -47.92
N TYR A 440 0.55 1.80 -48.53
CA TYR A 440 0.54 1.61 -49.97
C TYR A 440 -0.89 1.56 -50.48
N LEU A 441 -1.11 2.19 -51.64
CA LEU A 441 -2.35 2.08 -52.39
C LEU A 441 -2.25 0.96 -53.42
N TYR A 442 -3.26 0.09 -53.41
CA TYR A 442 -3.53 -0.90 -54.43
C TYR A 442 -4.87 -0.61 -55.10
N SER A 443 -4.94 -0.68 -56.43
CA SER A 443 -6.16 -0.36 -57.18
C SER A 443 -6.56 -1.48 -58.15
N LYS A 444 -7.87 -1.71 -58.29
CA LYS A 444 -8.48 -2.60 -59.29
C LYS A 444 -9.94 -2.20 -59.54
N ASP A 445 -10.33 -1.92 -60.77
CA ASP A 445 -11.73 -1.64 -61.15
C ASP A 445 -12.45 -0.60 -60.24
N LEU A 446 -11.72 0.46 -59.84
CA LEU A 446 -12.16 1.50 -58.89
C LEU A 446 -12.45 1.00 -57.46
N ASP A 447 -11.90 -0.16 -57.08
CA ASP A 447 -11.69 -0.59 -55.68
C ASP A 447 -10.28 -0.17 -55.24
N TYR A 448 -10.17 0.40 -54.03
CA TYR A 448 -8.96 1.04 -53.52
C TYR A 448 -8.62 0.50 -52.14
N VAL A 449 -7.50 -0.21 -52.04
CA VAL A 449 -7.02 -0.81 -50.79
C VAL A 449 -5.80 -0.05 -50.30
N PHE A 450 -5.85 0.39 -49.05
CA PHE A 450 -4.75 1.01 -48.32
C PHE A 450 -4.24 0.00 -47.29
N THR A 451 -2.97 -0.36 -47.38
CA THR A 451 -2.33 -1.37 -46.53
C THR A 451 -0.86 -1.03 -46.24
N LEU A 452 -0.34 -1.52 -45.12
CA LEU A 452 1.08 -1.42 -44.74
C LEU A 452 2.03 -2.24 -45.62
N ASN A 453 1.51 -2.96 -46.62
CA ASN A 453 2.28 -3.85 -47.50
C ASN A 453 3.03 -4.92 -46.70
N ASP A 454 2.29 -5.62 -45.83
CA ASP A 454 2.78 -6.88 -45.30
C ASP A 454 2.98 -7.88 -46.45
N HIS A 455 3.94 -8.80 -46.33
CA HIS A 455 4.30 -9.71 -47.41
C HIS A 455 3.17 -10.65 -47.83
N VAL A 456 2.17 -10.88 -46.97
CA VAL A 456 1.12 -11.88 -47.16
C VAL A 456 -0.08 -11.28 -47.91
N GLU A 457 -0.61 -10.17 -47.42
CA GLU A 457 -1.69 -9.39 -48.04
C GLU A 457 -1.24 -8.80 -49.37
N ALA A 458 -0.02 -8.24 -49.46
CA ALA A 458 0.49 -7.71 -50.72
C ALA A 458 0.55 -8.78 -51.82
N ALA A 459 1.01 -9.99 -51.47
CA ALA A 459 1.02 -11.12 -52.41
C ALA A 459 -0.40 -11.54 -52.82
N ALA A 460 -1.35 -11.54 -51.89
CA ALA A 460 -2.75 -11.85 -52.16
C ALA A 460 -3.41 -10.81 -53.09
N LEU A 461 -3.17 -9.51 -52.86
CA LEU A 461 -3.68 -8.42 -53.69
C LEU A 461 -3.16 -8.53 -55.13
N VAL A 462 -1.85 -8.76 -55.31
CA VAL A 462 -1.24 -8.95 -56.64
C VAL A 462 -1.82 -10.18 -57.34
N LYS A 463 -1.94 -11.32 -56.64
CA LYS A 463 -2.56 -12.54 -57.18
C LYS A 463 -4.01 -12.30 -57.62
N ASN A 464 -4.73 -11.43 -56.91
CA ASN A 464 -6.10 -11.04 -57.22
C ASN A 464 -6.20 -9.93 -58.28
N GLY A 465 -5.09 -9.52 -58.90
CA GLY A 465 -5.05 -8.57 -60.01
C GLY A 465 -5.09 -7.09 -59.60
N TYR A 466 -4.79 -6.77 -58.34
CA TYR A 466 -4.57 -5.38 -57.93
C TYR A 466 -3.21 -4.86 -58.38
N ILE A 467 -3.18 -3.59 -58.78
CA ILE A 467 -1.97 -2.88 -59.18
C ILE A 467 -1.48 -2.04 -58.01
N LYS A 468 -0.19 -2.16 -57.66
CA LYS A 468 0.45 -1.33 -56.63
C LYS A 468 0.74 0.06 -57.20
N GLU A 469 0.06 1.08 -56.68
CA GLU A 469 0.20 2.48 -57.10
C GLU A 469 1.38 3.20 -56.40
N GLY A 470 1.82 2.68 -55.26
CA GLY A 470 2.92 3.24 -54.45
C GLY A 470 2.48 3.69 -53.06
N ILE A 471 3.31 4.50 -52.39
CA ILE A 471 3.02 5.01 -51.04
C ILE A 471 2.00 6.14 -51.16
N ALA A 472 0.85 6.00 -50.49
CA ALA A 472 -0.22 6.98 -50.49
C ALA A 472 -0.04 8.02 -49.37
N PHE A 473 0.31 7.57 -48.16
CA PHE A 473 0.55 8.38 -46.98
C PHE A 473 1.27 7.54 -45.93
N ARG A 474 1.67 8.15 -44.81
CA ARG A 474 2.25 7.39 -43.71
C ARG A 474 1.45 7.54 -42.43
N LEU A 475 1.25 6.41 -41.74
CA LEU A 475 0.59 6.32 -40.44
C LEU A 475 1.62 6.32 -39.31
N PHE A 476 1.13 6.54 -38.11
CA PHE A 476 1.90 6.42 -36.89
C PHE A 476 1.95 4.96 -36.45
N PRO A 477 3.06 4.51 -35.83
CA PRO A 477 3.09 3.25 -35.11
C PRO A 477 1.95 3.16 -34.08
N PRO A 478 1.46 1.94 -33.79
CA PRO A 478 0.61 1.70 -32.64
C PRO A 478 1.16 2.39 -31.38
N GLU A 479 0.26 2.84 -30.50
CA GLU A 479 0.59 3.47 -29.21
C GLU A 479 1.27 4.87 -29.29
N THR A 480 1.36 5.48 -30.47
CA THR A 480 1.86 6.86 -30.59
C THR A 480 0.91 7.85 -29.87
N PRO A 481 1.37 8.68 -28.92
CA PRO A 481 0.49 9.60 -28.19
C PRO A 481 -0.26 10.60 -29.09
N GLY A 482 -1.54 10.83 -28.81
CA GLY A 482 -2.39 11.73 -29.60
C GLY A 482 -2.91 11.11 -30.91
N THR A 483 -2.75 9.80 -31.08
CA THR A 483 -3.23 9.04 -32.24
C THR A 483 -4.20 7.95 -31.80
N ALA A 484 -5.01 7.46 -32.73
CA ALA A 484 -5.94 6.35 -32.53
C ALA A 484 -5.79 5.31 -33.64
N SER A 485 -6.10 4.04 -33.34
CA SER A 485 -6.12 2.95 -34.32
C SER A 485 -7.00 3.30 -35.52
N PHE A 486 -6.50 3.10 -36.74
CA PHE A 486 -7.17 3.39 -38.00
C PHE A 486 -7.67 2.09 -38.62
N TYR A 487 -8.97 1.84 -38.45
CA TYR A 487 -9.63 0.59 -38.78
C TYR A 487 -10.06 0.53 -40.24
N ARG A 488 -10.09 -0.68 -40.80
CA ARG A 488 -10.58 -0.98 -42.15
C ARG A 488 -11.77 -1.93 -42.12
N TRP A 489 -12.74 -1.68 -42.99
CA TRP A 489 -13.87 -2.57 -43.29
C TRP A 489 -14.02 -2.78 -44.78
N TYR A 490 -14.53 -3.94 -45.19
CA TYR A 490 -14.80 -4.26 -46.59
C TYR A 490 -16.27 -4.61 -46.84
N ASN A 491 -16.85 -4.04 -47.91
CA ASN A 491 -18.17 -4.41 -48.40
C ASN A 491 -18.06 -5.12 -49.76
N PRO A 492 -18.34 -6.44 -49.83
CA PRO A 492 -18.16 -7.22 -51.07
C PRO A 492 -19.17 -6.89 -52.17
N VAL A 493 -20.35 -6.36 -51.82
CA VAL A 493 -21.39 -5.98 -52.78
C VAL A 493 -21.04 -4.66 -53.46
N LEU A 494 -20.66 -3.65 -52.66
CA LEU A 494 -20.26 -2.34 -53.17
C LEU A 494 -18.85 -2.36 -53.78
N LYS A 495 -18.03 -3.35 -53.39
CA LYS A 495 -16.58 -3.38 -53.60
C LYS A 495 -15.94 -2.10 -53.04
N ASP A 496 -16.15 -1.90 -51.74
CA ASP A 496 -15.72 -0.69 -51.05
C ASP A 496 -14.91 -1.02 -49.79
N HIS A 497 -13.80 -0.30 -49.62
CA HIS A 497 -13.01 -0.30 -48.39
C HIS A 497 -13.20 1.01 -47.64
N TYR A 498 -13.76 0.91 -46.44
CA TYR A 498 -14.01 2.05 -45.57
C TYR A 498 -12.99 2.11 -44.42
N TYR A 499 -12.54 3.31 -44.07
CA TYR A 499 -11.52 3.53 -43.03
C TYR A 499 -11.95 4.62 -42.07
N HIS A 500 -11.78 4.35 -40.77
CA HIS A 500 -12.06 5.31 -39.71
C HIS A 500 -11.27 4.99 -38.45
N TYR A 501 -10.99 5.99 -37.63
CA TYR A 501 -10.39 5.78 -36.30
C TYR A 501 -11.41 5.44 -35.20
N ASP A 502 -12.70 5.46 -35.54
CA ASP A 502 -13.78 5.14 -34.61
C ASP A 502 -14.28 3.76 -35.00
N ARG A 503 -14.23 2.83 -34.05
CA ARG A 503 -14.61 1.44 -34.26
C ARG A 503 -16.10 1.27 -34.58
N SER A 504 -16.92 2.26 -34.24
CA SER A 504 -18.34 2.29 -34.62
C SER A 504 -18.60 2.86 -36.03
N GLY A 505 -17.55 3.29 -36.74
CA GLY A 505 -17.63 3.79 -38.12
C GLY A 505 -17.88 5.29 -38.23
N GLY A 506 -17.75 6.07 -37.16
CA GLY A 506 -17.77 7.54 -37.22
C GLY A 506 -19.09 8.11 -37.73
N GLY A 507 -20.22 7.48 -37.37
CA GLY A 507 -21.55 7.88 -37.81
C GLY A 507 -22.00 7.29 -39.17
N LYS A 508 -21.13 6.56 -39.88
CA LYS A 508 -21.53 5.78 -41.07
C LYS A 508 -22.31 4.53 -40.66
N ARG A 509 -23.35 4.20 -41.43
CA ARG A 509 -24.01 2.89 -41.33
C ARG A 509 -23.14 1.82 -41.97
N LEU A 510 -22.64 0.88 -41.17
CA LEU A 510 -21.75 -0.22 -41.60
C LEU A 510 -22.49 -1.48 -42.07
N ASN A 511 -23.76 -1.37 -42.49
CA ASN A 511 -24.53 -2.51 -42.96
C ASN A 511 -23.89 -3.12 -44.22
N GLY A 512 -23.60 -4.43 -44.18
CA GLY A 512 -22.92 -5.14 -45.26
C GLY A 512 -21.39 -4.93 -45.31
N TYR A 513 -20.82 -4.19 -44.36
CA TYR A 513 -19.37 -4.07 -44.18
C TYR A 513 -18.89 -5.10 -43.17
N PHE A 514 -17.89 -5.89 -43.56
CA PHE A 514 -17.18 -6.79 -42.67
C PHE A 514 -15.98 -6.08 -42.09
N PHE A 515 -15.86 -6.11 -40.77
CA PHE A 515 -14.67 -5.59 -40.10
C PHE A 515 -13.46 -6.47 -40.43
N GLU A 516 -12.33 -5.84 -40.75
CA GLU A 516 -11.07 -6.55 -41.01
C GLU A 516 -10.10 -6.36 -39.84
N TYR A 517 -9.26 -5.31 -39.85
CA TYR A 517 -8.28 -5.02 -38.80
C TYR A 517 -7.88 -3.53 -38.79
N SER A 518 -7.03 -3.14 -37.83
CA SER A 518 -6.39 -1.81 -37.79
C SER A 518 -5.14 -1.81 -38.67
N ILE A 519 -5.01 -0.83 -39.56
CA ILE A 519 -3.85 -0.69 -40.47
C ILE A 519 -2.72 0.20 -39.91
N GLY A 520 -2.80 0.59 -38.63
CA GLY A 520 -1.86 1.50 -37.97
C GLY A 520 -2.61 2.60 -37.21
N ASN A 521 -1.90 3.62 -36.71
CA ASN A 521 -2.52 4.72 -35.98
C ASN A 521 -2.56 6.02 -36.79
N ILE A 522 -3.65 6.77 -36.65
CA ILE A 522 -3.86 8.08 -37.27
C ILE A 522 -4.05 9.15 -36.19
N ALA A 523 -3.52 10.35 -36.41
CA ALA A 523 -3.75 11.47 -35.51
C ALA A 523 -5.19 11.98 -35.68
N THR A 524 -5.92 12.15 -34.57
CA THR A 524 -7.31 12.63 -34.57
C THR A 524 -7.41 14.16 -34.49
N SER A 525 -6.28 14.81 -34.18
CA SER A 525 -6.11 16.27 -34.20
C SER A 525 -4.78 16.63 -34.89
N ARG A 526 -4.66 17.88 -35.35
CA ARG A 526 -3.49 18.32 -36.12
C ARG A 526 -2.22 18.30 -35.26
N MET A 527 -1.24 17.51 -35.66
CA MET A 527 0.06 17.41 -34.99
C MET A 527 1.16 18.10 -35.81
N LYS A 528 2.34 18.35 -35.19
CA LYS A 528 3.46 18.98 -35.90
C LYS A 528 3.89 18.13 -37.09
N GLY A 529 3.86 18.75 -38.28
CA GLY A 529 4.28 18.14 -39.54
C GLY A 529 3.35 17.04 -40.06
N THR A 530 2.06 17.06 -39.70
CA THR A 530 1.02 16.24 -40.34
C THR A 530 0.21 17.06 -41.34
N ARG A 531 -0.47 16.38 -42.25
CA ARG A 531 -1.45 16.94 -43.18
C ARG A 531 -2.76 16.16 -43.11
N GLU A 532 -3.83 16.77 -43.59
CA GLU A 532 -5.17 16.21 -43.61
C GLU A 532 -5.23 14.99 -44.56
N LEU A 533 -5.84 13.90 -44.11
CA LEU A 533 -6.26 12.80 -44.97
C LEU A 533 -7.74 12.99 -45.31
N TYR A 534 -8.02 13.40 -46.53
CA TYR A 534 -9.37 13.63 -47.01
C TYR A 534 -10.04 12.32 -47.42
N ARG A 535 -11.27 12.13 -46.96
CA ARG A 535 -12.16 11.06 -47.38
C ARG A 535 -13.10 11.60 -48.46
N TRP A 536 -13.28 10.81 -49.50
CA TRP A 536 -14.11 11.12 -50.65
C TRP A 536 -15.08 9.98 -50.91
N VAL A 537 -16.29 10.27 -51.37
CA VAL A 537 -17.32 9.28 -51.70
C VAL A 537 -17.83 9.49 -53.12
N ASN A 538 -17.98 8.40 -53.87
CA ASN A 538 -18.68 8.43 -55.15
C ASN A 538 -20.18 8.21 -54.90
N PRO A 539 -21.05 9.21 -55.11
CA PRO A 539 -22.47 9.10 -54.76
C PRO A 539 -23.23 8.09 -55.61
N SER A 540 -22.73 7.74 -56.80
CA SER A 540 -23.38 6.77 -57.70
C SER A 540 -23.07 5.32 -57.33
N THR A 541 -21.94 5.05 -56.68
CA THR A 541 -21.49 3.69 -56.35
C THR A 541 -21.35 3.43 -54.85
N GLY A 542 -21.34 4.47 -54.03
CA GLY A 542 -21.11 4.38 -52.59
C GLY A 542 -19.66 4.09 -52.19
N ARG A 543 -18.71 4.05 -53.13
CA ARG A 543 -17.30 3.75 -52.87
C ARG A 543 -16.52 4.94 -52.34
N HIS A 544 -15.55 4.67 -51.47
CA HIS A 544 -14.72 5.65 -50.82
C HIS A 544 -13.30 5.67 -51.38
N TYR A 545 -12.68 6.83 -51.26
CA TYR A 545 -11.29 7.04 -51.62
C TYR A 545 -10.64 7.99 -50.60
N TYR A 546 -9.35 7.79 -50.34
CA TYR A 546 -8.60 8.54 -49.32
C TYR A 546 -7.35 9.16 -49.96
N SER A 547 -7.13 10.44 -49.72
CA SER A 547 -5.99 11.17 -50.30
C SER A 547 -5.59 12.37 -49.44
N THR A 548 -4.30 12.70 -49.48
CA THR A 548 -3.78 13.94 -48.89
C THR A 548 -3.88 15.14 -49.85
N ASP A 549 -4.28 14.90 -51.10
CA ASP A 549 -4.58 15.95 -52.07
C ASP A 549 -6.02 16.47 -51.89
N SER A 550 -6.16 17.76 -51.59
CA SER A 550 -7.44 18.45 -51.44
C SER A 550 -8.18 18.68 -52.77
N ARG A 551 -7.50 18.46 -53.91
CA ARG A 551 -8.05 18.65 -55.27
C ARG A 551 -8.39 17.34 -55.98
N ALA A 552 -8.54 16.24 -55.23
CA ALA A 552 -8.69 14.88 -55.76
C ALA A 552 -9.90 14.61 -56.68
N ALA A 553 -10.68 15.63 -57.07
CA ALA A 553 -11.78 15.57 -58.03
C ALA A 553 -11.35 15.72 -59.51
N THR A 554 -10.12 15.36 -59.88
CA THR A 554 -9.63 15.42 -61.27
C THR A 554 -9.22 14.04 -61.80
N GLY A 555 -9.18 13.88 -63.13
CA GLY A 555 -8.78 12.62 -63.80
C GLY A 555 -9.74 11.45 -63.56
N VAL A 556 -9.16 10.27 -63.24
CA VAL A 556 -9.88 8.99 -63.01
C VAL A 556 -10.86 9.05 -61.82
N ARG A 557 -10.78 10.11 -61.00
CA ARG A 557 -11.59 10.31 -59.78
C ARG A 557 -12.68 11.37 -59.95
N LYS A 558 -12.93 11.79 -61.19
CA LYS A 558 -14.04 12.66 -61.57
C LYS A 558 -15.37 12.03 -61.12
N GLY A 559 -16.11 12.73 -60.26
CA GLY A 559 -17.40 12.28 -59.72
C GLY A 559 -17.38 11.93 -58.23
N TYR A 560 -16.21 11.82 -57.60
CA TYR A 560 -16.11 11.74 -56.14
C TYR A 560 -16.42 13.09 -55.49
N ARG A 561 -17.12 13.07 -54.36
CA ARG A 561 -17.47 14.24 -53.54
C ARG A 561 -16.75 14.17 -52.20
N PHE A 562 -16.44 15.33 -51.64
CA PHE A 562 -15.81 15.44 -50.33
C PHE A 562 -16.75 14.88 -49.24
N ASP A 563 -16.23 14.00 -48.39
CA ASP A 563 -16.96 13.27 -47.34
C ASP A 563 -16.36 13.49 -45.93
N GLY A 564 -15.39 14.40 -45.81
CA GLY A 564 -14.78 14.80 -44.55
C GLY A 564 -13.29 14.49 -44.45
N ILE A 565 -12.72 14.78 -43.28
CA ILE A 565 -11.33 14.47 -42.94
C ILE A 565 -11.32 13.18 -42.12
N ALA A 566 -10.63 12.16 -42.61
CA ALA A 566 -10.48 10.88 -41.92
C ALA A 566 -9.50 10.96 -40.73
N GLY A 567 -8.60 11.95 -40.74
CA GLY A 567 -7.63 12.24 -39.69
C GLY A 567 -6.41 12.97 -40.26
N TYR A 568 -5.30 12.95 -39.52
CA TYR A 568 -4.05 13.60 -39.93
C TYR A 568 -2.93 12.57 -40.06
N VAL A 569 -2.20 12.63 -41.18
CA VAL A 569 -1.18 11.67 -41.61
C VAL A 569 0.14 12.38 -41.96
N LYS A 570 1.22 11.62 -42.15
CA LYS A 570 2.57 12.14 -42.43
C LYS A 570 2.91 12.15 -43.93
#